data_AF-A0A957F0A6-F1
#
_entry.id   AF-A0A957F0A6-F1
#
_cell.length_a   1.000
_cell.length_b   1.000
_cell.length_c   1.000
_cell.angle_alpha   90.00
_cell.angle_beta   90.00
_cell.angle_gamma   90.00
#
_symmetry.space_group_name_H-M   'P 1'
#
loop_
_entity.id
_entity.type
_entity.pdbx_description
1 polymer ?
#
loop_
_entity_poly.entity_id
_entity_poly.type
_entity_poly.pdbx_seq_one_letter_code
_entity_poly.pdbx_strand_id
1 'polypeptide(L)' 'MDEYKAIMAGELPEMEKLKAGFTWVTDQILTHTAQEIELLRALGDREALVKEQIKRSTVEHVRGIFEMCYRDAARGGGAQ' A
#
# COMPACT_ATOMS: atom_id res chain seq x y z
N MET A 1 -9.47 9.78 -3.95
CA MET A 1 -10.19 8.76 -4.77
C MET A 1 -10.07 9.04 -6.26
N ASP A 2 -9.98 10.30 -6.71
CA ASP A 2 -9.92 10.61 -8.13
C ASP A 2 -8.62 10.15 -8.80
N GLU A 3 -7.50 10.20 -8.09
CA GLU A 3 -6.22 9.67 -8.57
C GLU A 3 -6.24 8.15 -8.77
N TYR A 4 -6.82 7.38 -7.84
CA TYR A 4 -7.06 5.94 -8.03
C TYR A 4 -7.90 5.65 -9.27
N LYS A 5 -8.99 6.41 -9.47
CA LYS A 5 -9.83 6.26 -10.66
C LYS A 5 -9.05 6.58 -11.93
N ALA A 6 -8.19 7.61 -11.91
CA ALA A 6 -7.34 7.95 -13.04
C ALA A 6 -6.34 6.83 -13.36
N ILE A 7 -5.73 6.20 -12.35
CA ILE A 7 -4.87 5.02 -12.54
C ILE A 7 -5.62 3.90 -13.24
N MET A 8 -6.83 3.57 -12.77
CA MET A 8 -7.63 2.48 -13.34
C MET A 8 -8.14 2.80 -14.76
N ALA A 9 -8.44 4.06 -15.03
CA ALA A 9 -8.89 4.54 -16.34
C ALA A 9 -7.76 4.75 -17.35
N GLY A 10 -6.49 4.72 -16.93
CA GLY A 10 -5.34 4.94 -17.82
C GLY A 10 -5.18 3.86 -18.89
N GLU A 11 -4.28 4.08 -19.85
CA GLU A 11 -3.98 3.12 -20.93
C GLU A 11 -2.87 2.11 -20.57
N LEU A 12 -2.52 2.02 -19.29
CA LEU A 12 -1.51 1.07 -18.84
C LEU A 12 -1.98 -0.39 -19.00
N PRO A 13 -1.07 -1.36 -19.15
CA PRO A 13 -1.42 -2.77 -19.03
C PRO A 13 -2.12 -3.06 -17.70
N GLU A 14 -3.06 -4.01 -17.68
CA GLU A 14 -3.90 -4.28 -16.50
C GLU A 14 -3.07 -4.62 -15.25
N MET A 15 -1.96 -5.34 -15.42
CA MET A 15 -1.01 -5.64 -14.35
C MET A 15 -0.31 -4.40 -13.79
N GLU A 16 0.00 -3.42 -14.64
CA GLU A 16 0.59 -2.14 -14.20
C GLU A 16 -0.43 -1.28 -13.47
N LYS A 17 -1.69 -1.26 -13.93
CA LYS A 17 -2.79 -0.59 -13.21
C LYS A 17 -2.98 -1.19 -11.82
N LEU A 18 -2.95 -2.52 -11.71
CA LEU A 18 -3.08 -3.22 -10.44
C LEU A 18 -1.94 -2.83 -9.50
N LYS A 19 -0.69 -2.86 -9.97
CA LYS A 19 0.48 -2.44 -9.18
C LYS A 19 0.38 -0.99 -8.72
N ALA A 20 0.06 -0.08 -9.65
CA ALA A 20 -0.05 1.34 -9.37
C ALA A 20 -1.20 1.62 -8.39
N GLY A 21 -2.37 1.00 -8.60
CA GLY A 21 -3.53 1.16 -7.72
C GLY A 21 -3.27 0.62 -6.32
N PHE A 22 -2.65 -0.57 -6.21
CA PHE A 22 -2.27 -1.14 -4.93
C PHE A 22 -1.25 -0.27 -4.18
N THR A 23 -0.24 0.25 -4.91
CA THR A 23 0.75 1.18 -4.36
C THR A 23 0.07 2.44 -3.84
N TRP A 24 -0.78 3.07 -4.65
CA TRP A 24 -1.50 4.28 -4.27
C TRP A 24 -2.35 4.06 -3.01
N VAL A 25 -3.15 2.99 -2.95
CA VAL A 25 -3.98 2.69 -1.78
C VAL A 25 -3.13 2.49 -0.53
N THR A 26 -2.06 1.72 -0.63
CA THR A 26 -1.20 1.44 0.52
C THR A 26 -0.41 2.66 0.98
N ASP A 27 0.02 3.54 0.06
CA ASP A 27 0.67 4.81 0.41
C ASP A 27 -0.27 5.76 1.17
N GLN A 28 -1.56 5.82 0.80
CA GLN A 28 -2.55 6.59 1.56
C GLN A 28 -2.69 6.06 2.99
N ILE A 29 -2.79 4.74 3.15
CA ILE A 29 -2.90 4.11 4.48
C ILE A 29 -1.66 4.40 5.33
N LEU A 30 -0.46 4.23 4.75
CA LEU A 30 0.80 4.46 5.48
C LEU A 30 0.98 5.93 5.87
N THR A 31 0.59 6.86 5.01
CA THR A 31 0.63 8.30 5.29
C THR A 31 -0.28 8.65 6.45
N HIS A 32 -1.54 8.20 6.41
CA HIS A 32 -2.50 8.43 7.47
C HIS A 32 -2.04 7.79 8.79
N THR A 33 -1.59 6.54 8.77
CA THR A 33 -1.11 5.85 9.96
C THR A 33 0.16 6.49 10.54
N ALA A 34 1.03 7.08 9.72
CA ALA A 34 2.18 7.84 10.22
C ALA A 34 1.74 9.06 11.04
N GLN A 35 0.79 9.83 10.53
CA GLN A 35 0.22 10.99 11.23
C GLN A 35 -0.47 10.59 12.53
N GLU A 36 -1.24 9.49 12.51
CA GLU A 36 -1.93 8.99 13.69
C GLU A 36 -0.95 8.52 14.78
N ILE A 37 0.14 7.84 14.40
CA ILE A 37 1.21 7.44 15.32
C ILE A 37 1.82 8.67 16.02
N GLU A 38 2.08 9.75 15.28
CA GLU A 38 2.62 10.99 15.84
C GLU A 38 1.64 11.63 16.81
N LEU A 39 0.37 11.71 16.45
CA LEU A 39 -0.70 12.24 17.30
C LEU A 39 -0.85 11.43 18.59
N LEU A 40 -0.99 10.11 18.50
CA LEU A 40 -1.19 9.23 19.64
C LEU A 40 0.01 9.24 20.59
N ARG A 41 1.22 9.37 20.03
CA ARG A 41 2.44 9.57 20.83
C ARG A 41 2.38 10.89 21.60
N ALA A 42 1.93 11.97 20.98
CA ALA A 42 1.78 13.27 21.65
C ALA A 42 0.70 13.26 22.73
N LEU A 43 -0.38 12.50 22.53
CA LEU A 43 -1.47 12.34 23.50
C LEU A 43 -1.14 11.38 24.65
N GLY A 44 -0.07 10.58 24.52
CA GLY A 44 0.29 9.56 25.52
C GLY A 44 -0.61 8.33 25.51
N ASP A 45 -1.46 8.16 24.49
CA ASP A 45 -2.33 6.98 24.34
C ASP A 45 -1.52 5.81 23.80
N ARG A 46 -0.97 5.03 24.73
CA ARG A 46 -0.08 3.91 24.41
C ARG A 46 -0.81 2.73 23.76
N GLU A 47 -2.08 2.49 24.11
CA GLU A 47 -2.82 1.35 23.57
C GLU A 47 -3.16 1.58 22.10
N ALA A 48 -3.71 2.76 21.78
CA ALA A 48 -4.00 3.12 20.40
C ALA A 48 -2.72 3.21 19.56
N LEU A 49 -1.63 3.75 20.13
CA LEU A 49 -0.33 3.84 19.46
C LEU A 49 0.17 2.47 18.98
N VAL A 50 0.09 1.44 19.82
CA VAL A 50 0.51 0.07 19.45
C VAL A 50 -0.34 -0.48 18.30
N LYS A 51 -1.66 -0.23 18.32
CA LYS A 51 -2.56 -0.69 17.24
C LYS A 51 -2.21 -0.05 15.89
N GLU A 52 -1.91 1.24 15.88
CA GLU A 52 -1.49 1.93 14.64
C GLU A 52 -0.11 1.47 14.15
N GLN A 53 0.83 1.18 15.05
CA GLN A 53 2.12 0.60 14.67
C GLN A 53 1.97 -0.79 14.03
N ILE A 54 1.09 -1.64 14.59
CA ILE A 54 0.78 -2.96 14.03
C ILE A 54 0.14 -2.80 12.63
N LYS A 55 -0.81 -1.87 12.48
CA LYS A 55 -1.43 -1.58 11.18
C LYS A 55 -0.39 -1.19 10.15
N ARG A 56 0.53 -0.26 10.49
CA ARG A 56 1.62 0.17 9.61
C ARG A 56 2.48 -1.02 9.17
N SER A 57 2.99 -1.79 10.13
CA SER A 57 3.85 -2.94 9.86
C SER A 57 3.15 -3.99 9.01
N THR A 58 1.85 -4.21 9.22
CA THR A 58 1.05 -5.15 8.43
C THR A 58 0.96 -4.68 6.97
N VAL A 59 0.68 -3.40 6.73
CA VAL A 59 0.59 -2.85 5.36
C VAL A 59 1.94 -2.92 4.66
N GLU A 60 3.04 -2.58 5.35
CA GLU A 60 4.40 -2.71 4.82
C GLU A 60 4.72 -4.16 4.44
N HIS A 61 4.31 -5.14 5.27
CA HIS A 61 4.50 -6.56 4.98
C HIS A 61 3.71 -7.02 3.75
N VAL A 62 2.43 -6.65 3.65
CA VAL A 62 1.58 -7.03 2.50
C VAL A 62 2.11 -6.39 1.20
N ARG A 63 2.67 -5.16 1.26
CA ARG A 63 3.37 -4.58 0.10
C ARG A 63 4.54 -5.45 -0.35
N GLY A 64 5.33 -5.97 0.58
CA GLY A 64 6.43 -6.90 0.27
C GLY A 64 5.94 -8.15 -0.43
N ILE A 65 4.87 -8.78 0.07
CA ILE A 65 4.25 -9.96 -0.54
C ILE A 65 3.74 -9.64 -1.95
N PHE A 66 3.01 -8.55 -2.11
CA PHE A 66 2.47 -8.14 -3.41
C PHE A 66 3.58 -7.91 -4.44
N GLU A 67 4.65 -7.20 -4.07
CA GLU A 67 5.78 -6.94 -4.96
C GLU A 67 6.50 -8.23 -5.36
N MET A 68 6.63 -9.20 -4.43
CA MET A 68 7.15 -10.52 -4.77
C MET A 68 6.29 -11.22 -5.83
N CYS A 69 4.98 -11.33 -5.58
CA CYS A 69 4.04 -11.96 -6.51
C CYS A 69 4.00 -11.26 -7.88
N TYR A 70 4.00 -9.92 -7.89
CA TYR A 70 4.00 -9.13 -9.10
C TYR A 70 5.26 -9.40 -9.93
N ARG A 71 6.46 -9.45 -9.31
CA ARG A 71 7.70 -9.76 -10.02
C ARG A 71 7.71 -11.15 -10.63
N ASP A 72 7.16 -12.14 -9.92
CA ASP A 72 7.10 -13.51 -10.43
C ASP A 72 6.11 -13.62 -11.61
N ALA A 73 4.97 -12.96 -11.53
CA ALA A 73 4.02 -12.85 -12.64
C ALA A 73 4.62 -12.12 -13.86
N ALA A 74 5.33 -11.02 -13.63
CA ALA A 74 5.99 -10.24 -14.69
C ALA A 74 7.09 -11.03 -15.41
N ARG A 75 7.77 -11.96 -14.71
CA ARG A 75 8.77 -12.87 -15.31
C ARG A 75 8.13 -14.01 -16.10
N GLY A 76 6.96 -14.49 -15.68
CA GLY A 76 6.22 -15.56 -16.36
C GLY A 76 5.59 -15.17 -17.70
N GLY A 77 5.43 -13.87 -17.97
CA GLY A 77 4.82 -13.35 -19.21
C GLY A 77 5.73 -13.28 -20.44
N GLY A 78 6.98 -13.75 -20.36
CA GLY A 78 7.96 -13.74 -21.46
C GLY A 78 8.04 -15.04 -22.29
N ALA A 79 7.20 -16.03 -22.00
CA ALA A 79 7.16 -17.32 -22.70
C ALA A 79 5.72 -17.70 -23.06
N GLN A 80 5.12 -16.96 -23.99
CA GLN A 80 3.99 -17.43 -24.80
C GLN A 80 3.89 -16.64 -26.09
#